data_AF-X1PCS8-F1
#
_entry.id   AF-X1PCS8-F1
#
_cell.length_a   1.000
_cell.length_b   1.000
_cell.length_c   1.000
_cell.angle_alpha   90.00
_cell.angle_beta   90.00
_cell.angle_gamma   90.00
#
_symmetry.space_group_name_H-M   'P 1'
#
loop_
_entity.id
_entity.type
_entity.pdbx_description
1 polymer ?
#
loop_
_entity_poly.entity_id
_entity_poly.type
_entity_poly.pdbx_seq_one_letter_code
_entity_poly.pdbx_strand_id
1 'polypeptide(L)'
;GDALERIIEIDPLTGELLNELEAVDIYPAKHFVTSHEKLMLAIESIKQELEERLSELKGQGKLLEAARLEARTNYDIEMLSEAGYCTGVENYSRHLSQRPAGSPPWTLLDYFPDDFLLFIDESHMTLPQIRGMYHGDRSRKETLVEYGFRLPSALDNRPLNFPEFQQRINQVAYTSATPAEYEYAHSQQLVEQLVRPTGLLEPTVEVKPTKGQIDDLLDQIKTRVDKGERCLVTTLTKRMAEELADYLIEMGIKTHYLHSEIDTLE
;
A
#
# COMPACT_ATOMS: atom_id res chain seq x y z
N GLY A 1 -27.87 -38.91 -4.58
CA GLY A 1 -28.21 -38.56 -5.97
C GLY A 1 -27.23 -37.52 -6.42
N ASP A 2 -26.86 -37.54 -7.70
CA ASP A 2 -25.81 -36.68 -8.27
C ASP A 2 -26.38 -35.37 -8.85
N ALA A 3 -27.60 -34.99 -8.46
CA ALA A 3 -28.28 -33.79 -8.90
C ALA A 3 -28.48 -32.81 -7.73
N LEU A 4 -28.22 -31.54 -7.98
CA LEU A 4 -28.46 -30.45 -7.04
C LEU A 4 -29.97 -30.20 -6.93
N GLU A 5 -30.55 -30.38 -5.73
CA GLU A 5 -32.00 -30.19 -5.52
C GLU A 5 -32.38 -28.73 -5.26
N ARG A 6 -31.58 -28.02 -4.45
CA ARG A 6 -31.77 -26.60 -4.11
C ARG A 6 -30.50 -25.99 -3.53
N ILE A 7 -30.36 -24.66 -3.65
CA ILE A 7 -29.33 -23.87 -2.99
C ILE A 7 -30.04 -22.94 -2.02
N ILE A 8 -29.61 -22.90 -0.75
CA ILE A 8 -30.20 -22.01 0.25
C ILE A 8 -29.10 -21.17 0.90
N GLU A 9 -29.34 -19.88 0.98
CA GLU A 9 -28.55 -18.93 1.76
C GLU A 9 -29.00 -18.96 3.22
N ILE A 10 -28.05 -19.01 4.15
CA ILE A 10 -28.32 -19.09 5.59
C ILE A 10 -27.62 -17.96 6.35
N ASP A 11 -28.26 -17.45 7.39
CA ASP A 11 -27.60 -16.63 8.38
C ASP A 11 -26.71 -17.52 9.27
N PRO A 12 -25.38 -17.33 9.29
CA PRO A 12 -24.47 -18.16 10.07
C PRO A 12 -24.62 -17.99 11.59
N LEU A 13 -25.25 -16.91 12.08
CA LEU A 13 -25.42 -16.63 13.51
C LEU A 13 -26.71 -17.22 14.07
N THR A 14 -27.82 -17.09 13.33
CA THR A 14 -29.16 -17.48 13.79
C THR A 14 -29.61 -18.83 13.23
N GLY A 15 -29.04 -19.26 12.11
CA GLY A 15 -29.47 -20.45 11.37
C GLY A 15 -30.74 -20.25 10.56
N GLU A 16 -31.23 -19.01 10.43
CA GLU A 16 -32.40 -18.69 9.61
C GLU A 16 -32.10 -18.91 8.12
N LEU A 17 -33.07 -19.49 7.41
CA LEU A 17 -33.02 -19.64 5.95
C LEU A 17 -33.43 -18.30 5.31
N LEU A 18 -32.50 -17.65 4.62
CA LEU A 18 -32.73 -16.32 4.05
C LEU A 18 -33.41 -16.41 2.68
N ASN A 19 -32.75 -17.06 1.72
CA ASN A 19 -33.19 -17.13 0.33
C ASN A 19 -32.91 -18.51 -0.28
N GLU A 20 -33.74 -18.91 -1.24
CA GLU A 20 -33.46 -20.03 -2.14
C GLU A 20 -32.90 -19.47 -3.46
N LEU A 21 -31.76 -19.98 -3.90
CA LEU A 21 -31.00 -19.48 -5.05
C LEU A 21 -31.05 -20.50 -6.20
N GLU A 22 -31.09 -20.01 -7.44
CA GLU A 22 -30.98 -20.85 -8.63
C GLU A 22 -29.52 -21.20 -8.97
N ALA A 23 -28.59 -20.30 -8.65
CA ALA A 23 -27.16 -20.47 -8.86
C ALA A 23 -26.35 -19.70 -7.80
N VAL A 24 -25.11 -20.12 -7.57
CA VAL A 24 -24.17 -19.44 -6.69
C VAL A 24 -22.75 -19.62 -7.21
N ASP A 25 -21.97 -18.54 -7.22
CA ASP A 25 -20.55 -18.57 -7.53
C ASP A 25 -19.75 -18.72 -6.22
N ILE A 26 -18.95 -19.79 -6.13
CA ILE A 26 -18.07 -20.05 -4.98
C ILE A 26 -16.63 -19.75 -5.38
N TYR A 27 -16.12 -18.63 -4.89
CA TYR A 27 -14.74 -18.22 -5.16
C TYR A 27 -13.75 -18.92 -4.24
N PRO A 28 -12.48 -19.07 -4.67
CA PRO A 28 -11.43 -19.63 -3.82
C PRO A 28 -11.23 -18.83 -2.53
N ALA A 29 -11.08 -19.52 -1.39
CA ALA A 29 -10.84 -18.89 -0.09
C ALA A 29 -9.45 -18.22 0.04
N LYS A 30 -8.56 -18.44 -0.93
CA LYS A 30 -7.20 -17.90 -0.99
C LYS A 30 -6.89 -17.43 -2.41
N HIS A 31 -6.07 -16.39 -2.55
CA HIS A 31 -5.65 -15.88 -3.86
C HIS A 31 -4.56 -16.73 -4.54
N PHE A 32 -3.79 -17.51 -3.78
CA PHE A 32 -2.77 -18.43 -4.30
C PHE A 32 -3.32 -19.86 -4.30
N VAL A 33 -4.16 -20.17 -5.29
CA VAL A 33 -4.64 -21.54 -5.52
C VAL A 33 -4.08 -22.03 -6.84
N THR A 34 -3.25 -23.06 -6.75
CA THR A 34 -2.56 -23.67 -7.89
C THR A 34 -2.86 -25.17 -7.91
N SER A 35 -3.01 -25.77 -9.10
CA SER A 35 -3.19 -27.22 -9.22
C SER A 35 -1.94 -27.97 -8.76
N HIS A 36 -2.11 -29.21 -8.28
CA HIS A 36 -0.99 -30.04 -7.81
C HIS A 36 0.10 -30.21 -8.88
N GLU A 37 -0.28 -30.41 -10.15
CA GLU A 37 0.66 -30.51 -11.28
C GLU A 37 1.52 -29.25 -11.46
N LYS A 38 0.90 -28.07 -11.42
CA LYS A 38 1.60 -26.78 -11.54
C LYS A 38 2.51 -26.53 -10.32
N LEU A 39 2.08 -26.97 -9.13
CA LEU A 39 2.88 -26.86 -7.92
C LEU A 39 4.17 -27.70 -8.02
N MET A 40 4.08 -28.93 -8.53
CA MET A 40 5.26 -29.78 -8.72
C MET A 40 6.25 -29.20 -9.73
N LEU A 41 5.76 -28.61 -10.83
CA LEU A 41 6.60 -27.89 -11.78
C LEU A 41 7.28 -26.67 -11.14
N ALA A 42 6.55 -25.92 -10.31
CA ALA A 42 7.11 -24.77 -9.59
C ALA A 42 8.17 -25.18 -8.57
N ILE A 43 7.99 -26.31 -7.87
CA ILE A 43 9.00 -26.84 -6.94
C ILE A 43 10.29 -27.16 -7.68
N GLU A 44 10.20 -27.77 -8.87
CA GLU A 44 11.37 -28.11 -9.67
C GLU A 44 12.13 -26.85 -10.13
N SER A 45 11.40 -25.82 -10.61
CA SER A 45 12.03 -24.56 -11.01
C SER A 45 12.65 -23.80 -9.83
N ILE A 46 12.08 -23.91 -8.62
CA ILE A 46 12.67 -23.35 -7.39
C ILE A 46 13.98 -24.08 -7.04
N LYS A 47 14.00 -25.42 -7.12
CA LYS A 47 15.21 -26.21 -6.85
C LYS A 47 16.34 -25.86 -7.81
N GLN A 48 16.03 -25.68 -9.09
CA GLN A 48 17.02 -25.28 -10.08
C GLN A 48 17.62 -23.90 -9.75
N GLU A 49 16.78 -22.90 -9.47
CA GLU A 49 17.29 -21.56 -9.09
C GLU A 49 18.10 -21.61 -7.79
N LEU A 50 17.69 -22.45 -6.83
CA LEU A 50 18.44 -22.65 -5.59
C LEU A 50 19.83 -23.21 -5.88
N GLU A 51 19.96 -24.25 -6.70
CA GLU A 51 21.26 -24.84 -7.05
C GLU A 51 22.20 -23.82 -7.69
N GLU A 52 21.70 -23.07 -8.69
CA GLU A 52 22.44 -22.01 -9.37
C GLU A 52 22.91 -20.94 -8.38
N ARG A 53 22.00 -20.46 -7.51
CA ARG A 53 22.31 -19.42 -6.53
C ARG A 53 23.27 -19.88 -5.44
N LEU A 54 23.17 -21.14 -4.99
CA LEU A 54 24.10 -21.71 -4.01
C LEU A 54 25.51 -21.83 -4.59
N SER A 55 25.63 -22.24 -5.85
CA SER A 55 26.92 -22.29 -6.56
C SER A 55 27.56 -20.90 -6.64
N GLU A 56 26.78 -19.87 -6.99
CA GLU A 56 27.23 -18.48 -7.03
C GLU A 56 27.72 -17.98 -5.66
N LEU A 57 26.92 -18.16 -4.60
CA LEU A 57 27.27 -17.72 -3.24
C LEU A 57 28.51 -18.44 -2.71
N LYS A 58 28.61 -19.76 -2.91
CA LYS A 58 29.79 -20.55 -2.51
C LYS A 58 31.03 -20.12 -3.29
N GLY A 59 30.89 -19.85 -4.60
CA GLY A 59 31.97 -19.30 -5.44
C GLY A 59 32.46 -17.92 -5.01
N GLN A 60 31.60 -17.12 -4.39
CA GLN A 60 31.95 -15.80 -3.81
C GLN A 60 32.50 -15.90 -2.35
N GLY A 61 32.62 -17.11 -1.78
CA GLY A 61 33.02 -17.30 -0.38
C GLY A 61 31.93 -16.96 0.65
N LYS A 62 30.69 -16.70 0.21
CA LYS A 62 29.52 -16.40 1.05
C LYS A 62 28.87 -17.67 1.60
N LEU A 63 29.63 -18.43 2.39
CA LEU A 63 29.22 -19.75 2.88
C LEU A 63 28.04 -19.69 3.87
N LEU A 64 27.97 -18.63 4.68
CA LEU A 64 26.90 -18.45 5.66
C LEU A 64 25.56 -18.13 4.97
N GLU A 65 25.59 -17.25 3.98
CA GLU A 65 24.45 -16.88 3.15
C GLU A 65 23.95 -18.10 2.37
N ALA A 66 24.85 -18.89 1.80
CA ALA A 66 24.49 -20.13 1.10
C ALA A 66 23.80 -21.13 2.05
N ALA A 67 24.38 -21.42 3.21
CA ALA A 67 23.79 -22.33 4.19
C ALA A 67 22.41 -21.85 4.69
N ARG A 68 22.26 -20.54 4.91
CA ARG A 68 20.99 -19.92 5.29
C ARG A 68 19.92 -20.09 4.20
N LEU A 69 20.28 -19.81 2.95
CA LEU A 69 19.38 -19.91 1.81
C LEU A 69 18.93 -21.36 1.58
N GLU A 70 19.88 -22.29 1.65
CA GLU A 70 19.65 -23.73 1.49
C GLU A 70 18.67 -24.26 2.53
N ALA A 71 18.94 -24.00 3.82
CA ALA A 71 18.08 -24.46 4.91
C ALA A 71 16.65 -23.91 4.80
N ARG A 72 16.50 -22.61 4.56
CA ARG A 72 15.20 -21.96 4.42
C ARG A 72 14.42 -22.48 3.21
N THR A 73 15.07 -22.55 2.05
CA THR A 73 14.38 -22.90 0.80
C THR A 73 13.97 -24.36 0.79
N ASN A 74 14.79 -25.27 1.32
CA ASN A 74 14.43 -26.69 1.41
C ASN A 74 13.25 -26.92 2.37
N TYR A 75 13.20 -26.22 3.50
CA TYR A 75 12.05 -26.24 4.40
C TYR A 75 10.77 -25.72 3.72
N ASP A 76 10.86 -24.59 3.01
CA ASP A 76 9.72 -24.02 2.30
C ASP A 76 9.25 -24.97 1.17
N ILE A 77 10.16 -25.69 0.48
CA ILE A 77 9.84 -26.72 -0.53
C ILE A 77 9.12 -27.93 0.10
N GLU A 78 9.57 -28.41 1.25
CA GLU A 78 8.94 -29.53 1.97
C GLU A 78 7.51 -29.17 2.35
N MET A 79 7.30 -27.98 2.93
CA MET A 79 5.98 -27.47 3.26
C MET A 79 5.07 -27.32 2.02
N LEU A 80 5.62 -26.83 0.89
CA LEU A 80 4.87 -26.76 -0.36
C LEU A 80 4.47 -28.15 -0.87
N SER A 81 5.35 -29.14 -0.77
CA SER A 81 5.09 -30.50 -1.25
C SER A 81 4.05 -31.23 -0.39
N GLU A 82 4.06 -31.05 0.93
CA GLU A 82 3.19 -31.78 1.86
C GLU A 82 1.86 -31.05 2.12
N ALA A 83 1.92 -29.76 2.44
CA ALA A 83 0.76 -28.97 2.85
C ALA A 83 0.13 -28.17 1.69
N GLY A 84 0.84 -28.04 0.56
CA GLY A 84 0.41 -27.19 -0.56
C GLY A 84 0.61 -25.69 -0.32
N TYR A 85 1.18 -25.29 0.83
CA TYR A 85 1.50 -23.91 1.16
C TYR A 85 2.67 -23.81 2.14
N CYS A 86 3.36 -22.68 2.14
CA CYS A 86 4.40 -22.35 3.12
C CYS A 86 4.24 -20.90 3.60
N THR A 87 4.91 -20.56 4.70
CA THR A 87 4.91 -19.18 5.21
C THR A 87 5.77 -18.30 4.32
N GLY A 88 5.18 -17.26 3.75
CA GLY A 88 5.87 -16.40 2.78
C GLY A 88 5.85 -16.95 1.35
N VAL A 89 4.83 -17.75 1.01
CA VAL A 89 4.63 -18.35 -0.33
C VAL A 89 4.68 -17.33 -1.47
N GLU A 90 4.33 -16.07 -1.21
CA GLU A 90 4.38 -14.98 -2.18
C GLU A 90 5.80 -14.73 -2.74
N ASN A 91 6.85 -15.07 -2.00
CA ASN A 91 8.24 -14.97 -2.47
C ASN A 91 8.56 -15.95 -3.61
N TYR A 92 7.70 -16.96 -3.81
CA TYR A 92 7.78 -17.92 -4.91
C TYR A 92 6.72 -17.64 -6.00
N SER A 93 6.01 -16.51 -5.95
CA SER A 93 4.87 -16.21 -6.81
C SER A 93 5.18 -16.32 -8.31
N ARG A 94 6.39 -15.93 -8.75
CA ARG A 94 6.83 -16.09 -10.14
C ARG A 94 6.87 -17.56 -10.55
N HIS A 95 7.51 -18.41 -9.75
CA HIS A 95 7.61 -19.86 -10.00
C HIS A 95 6.24 -20.52 -9.96
N LEU A 96 5.42 -20.19 -8.95
CA LEU A 96 4.07 -20.73 -8.81
C LEU A 96 3.16 -20.36 -9.98
N SER A 97 3.38 -19.19 -10.57
CA SER A 97 2.64 -18.71 -11.74
C SER A 97 3.30 -19.09 -13.08
N GLN A 98 4.46 -19.76 -13.05
CA GLN A 98 5.25 -20.10 -14.24
C GLN A 98 5.50 -18.91 -15.18
N ARG A 99 5.74 -17.73 -14.60
CA ARG A 99 6.00 -16.50 -15.36
C ARG A 99 7.51 -16.32 -15.62
N PRO A 100 7.92 -15.66 -16.72
CA PRO A 100 9.32 -15.32 -16.95
C PRO A 100 9.92 -14.43 -15.85
N ALA A 101 11.23 -14.49 -15.65
CA ALA A 101 11.95 -13.57 -14.76
C ALA A 101 11.74 -12.10 -15.16
N GLY A 102 11.57 -11.21 -14.18
CA GLY A 102 11.30 -9.79 -14.40
C GLY A 102 9.87 -9.44 -14.78
N SER A 103 9.01 -10.42 -15.06
CA SER A 103 7.63 -10.17 -15.49
C SER A 103 6.79 -9.44 -14.42
N PRO A 104 5.92 -8.51 -14.84
CA PRO A 104 5.09 -7.74 -13.90
C PRO A 104 4.09 -8.66 -13.20
N PRO A 105 3.91 -8.51 -11.88
CA PRO A 105 2.95 -9.30 -11.12
C PRO A 105 1.52 -8.94 -11.49
N TRP A 106 0.61 -9.89 -11.24
CA TRP A 106 -0.83 -9.62 -11.27
C TRP A 106 -1.23 -8.76 -10.08
N THR A 107 -2.10 -7.80 -10.32
CA THR A 107 -2.60 -6.81 -9.36
C THR A 107 -4.11 -6.70 -9.45
N LEU A 108 -4.71 -5.91 -8.57
CA LEU A 108 -6.14 -5.61 -8.63
C LEU A 108 -6.54 -4.99 -9.98
N LEU A 109 -5.66 -4.21 -10.62
CA LEU A 109 -5.97 -3.59 -11.93
C LEU A 109 -6.24 -4.64 -13.00
N ASP A 110 -5.58 -5.80 -12.92
CA ASP A 110 -5.75 -6.88 -13.89
C ASP A 110 -7.05 -7.68 -13.69
N TYR A 111 -7.80 -7.43 -12.60
CA TYR A 111 -9.14 -7.99 -12.36
C TYR A 111 -10.26 -7.12 -12.94
N PHE A 112 -9.97 -5.85 -13.24
CA PHE A 112 -10.93 -4.97 -13.90
C PHE A 112 -11.00 -5.28 -15.40
N PRO A 113 -12.17 -5.07 -16.04
CA PRO A 113 -12.26 -5.03 -17.49
C PRO A 113 -11.31 -3.99 -18.09
N ASP A 114 -10.88 -4.21 -19.33
CA ASP A 114 -9.93 -3.31 -20.02
C ASP A 114 -10.43 -1.86 -20.14
N ASP A 115 -11.74 -1.63 -20.07
CA ASP A 115 -12.39 -0.32 -20.21
C ASP A 115 -12.69 0.38 -18.87
N PHE A 116 -12.06 -0.04 -17.77
CA PHE A 116 -12.29 0.58 -16.46
C PHE A 116 -11.87 2.06 -16.40
N LEU A 117 -12.45 2.76 -15.41
CA LEU A 117 -12.15 4.14 -15.06
C LEU A 117 -11.47 4.21 -13.68
N LEU A 118 -10.33 4.89 -13.61
CA LEU A 118 -9.59 5.11 -12.38
C LEU A 118 -9.78 6.54 -11.85
N PHE A 119 -10.06 6.68 -10.57
CA PHE A 119 -9.96 7.96 -9.86
C PHE A 119 -8.76 7.90 -8.92
N ILE A 120 -7.90 8.93 -8.99
CA ILE A 120 -6.78 9.07 -8.08
C ILE A 120 -7.02 10.30 -7.22
N ASP A 121 -7.41 10.05 -5.98
CA ASP A 121 -7.63 11.09 -4.99
C ASP A 121 -6.31 11.62 -4.42
N GLU A 122 -6.32 12.91 -4.07
CA GLU A 122 -5.14 13.70 -3.72
C GLU A 122 -3.93 13.35 -4.59
N SER A 123 -4.12 13.39 -5.91
CA SER A 123 -3.18 12.86 -6.91
C SER A 123 -1.74 13.33 -6.73
N HIS A 124 -1.58 14.57 -6.25
CA HIS A 124 -0.29 15.22 -6.00
C HIS A 124 0.55 14.51 -4.93
N MET A 125 -0.09 13.76 -4.01
CA MET A 125 0.55 12.90 -3.01
C MET A 125 0.50 11.43 -3.41
N THR A 126 -0.63 10.96 -3.94
CA THR A 126 -0.85 9.55 -4.26
C THR A 126 0.06 9.05 -5.39
N LEU A 127 0.30 9.84 -6.43
CA LEU A 127 1.18 9.45 -7.54
C LEU A 127 2.66 9.29 -7.12
N PRO A 128 3.27 10.25 -6.37
CA PRO A 128 4.59 10.03 -5.78
C PRO A 128 4.67 8.78 -4.90
N GLN A 129 3.63 8.50 -4.12
CA GLN A 129 3.58 7.30 -3.28
C GLN A 129 3.62 6.03 -4.14
N ILE A 130 2.75 5.91 -5.14
CA ILE A 130 2.72 4.76 -6.08
C ILE A 130 4.10 4.57 -6.72
N ARG A 131 4.73 5.66 -7.19
CA ARG A 131 6.07 5.61 -7.79
C ARG A 131 7.14 5.11 -6.81
N GLY A 132 7.06 5.50 -5.54
CA GLY A 132 8.02 5.13 -4.50
C GLY A 132 7.95 3.66 -4.07
N MET A 133 6.78 3.02 -4.17
CA MET A 133 6.55 1.66 -3.67
C MET A 133 7.52 0.62 -4.25
N TYR A 134 7.75 0.64 -5.57
CA TYR A 134 8.66 -0.29 -6.24
C TYR A 134 10.10 -0.16 -5.74
N HIS A 135 10.61 1.06 -5.63
CA HIS A 135 12.01 1.29 -5.24
C HIS A 135 12.24 0.93 -3.77
N GLY A 136 11.30 1.26 -2.88
CA GLY A 136 11.38 0.89 -1.47
C GLY A 136 11.34 -0.63 -1.27
N ASP A 137 10.40 -1.31 -1.92
CA ASP A 137 10.31 -2.78 -1.83
C ASP A 137 11.53 -3.49 -2.42
N ARG A 138 12.00 -3.03 -3.58
CA ARG A 138 13.18 -3.58 -4.25
C ARG A 138 14.43 -3.44 -3.40
N SER A 139 14.71 -2.26 -2.85
CA SER A 139 15.88 -2.03 -1.99
C SER A 139 15.90 -2.98 -0.79
N ARG A 140 14.76 -3.14 -0.11
CA ARG A 140 14.62 -4.06 1.02
C ARG A 140 14.86 -5.52 0.61
N LYS A 141 14.28 -5.95 -0.52
CA LYS A 141 14.40 -7.34 -1.00
C LYS A 141 15.80 -7.65 -1.54
N GLU A 142 16.47 -6.70 -2.19
CA GLU A 142 17.85 -6.87 -2.66
C GLU A 142 18.79 -7.20 -1.49
N THR A 143 18.63 -6.52 -0.34
CA THR A 143 19.36 -6.86 0.89
C THR A 143 19.08 -8.29 1.37
N LEU A 144 17.81 -8.73 1.35
CA LEU A 144 17.46 -10.11 1.74
C LEU A 144 18.10 -11.15 0.82
N VAL A 145 18.14 -10.88 -0.49
CA VAL A 145 18.75 -11.77 -1.49
C VAL A 145 20.28 -11.78 -1.37
N GLU A 146 20.88 -10.62 -1.10
CA GLU A 146 22.33 -10.48 -0.92
C GLU A 146 22.83 -11.28 0.27
N TYR A 147 22.08 -11.26 1.38
CA TYR A 147 22.40 -12.00 2.60
C TYR A 147 21.77 -13.40 2.65
N GLY A 148 21.31 -13.95 1.52
CA GLY A 148 20.86 -15.35 1.43
C GLY A 148 19.61 -15.68 2.28
N PHE A 149 18.75 -14.70 2.56
CA PHE A 149 17.46 -14.95 3.20
C PHE A 149 16.38 -15.40 2.21
N ARG A 150 16.50 -15.00 0.94
CA ARG A 150 15.56 -15.31 -0.14
C ARG A 150 16.29 -15.51 -1.48
N LEU A 151 15.64 -16.25 -2.40
CA LEU A 151 16.11 -16.43 -3.78
C LEU A 151 15.97 -15.12 -4.59
N PRO A 152 16.75 -14.94 -5.68
CA PRO A 152 16.62 -13.80 -6.58
C PRO A 152 15.19 -13.59 -7.11
N SER A 153 14.47 -14.67 -7.41
CA SER A 153 13.06 -14.64 -7.82
C SER A 153 12.11 -13.94 -6.84
N ALA A 154 12.48 -13.79 -5.57
CA ALA A 154 11.69 -13.01 -4.62
C ALA A 154 11.56 -11.53 -5.02
N LEU A 155 12.50 -11.00 -5.83
CA LEU A 155 12.42 -9.64 -6.40
C LEU A 155 11.29 -9.50 -7.42
N ASP A 156 10.84 -10.61 -8.04
CA ASP A 156 9.73 -10.60 -9.00
C ASP A 156 8.36 -10.60 -8.30
N ASN A 157 8.33 -10.85 -6.98
CA ASN A 157 7.20 -10.56 -6.12
C ASN A 157 7.30 -9.13 -5.61
N ARG A 158 6.63 -8.18 -6.26
CA ARG A 158 6.84 -6.74 -6.01
C ARG A 158 5.58 -5.94 -6.35
N PRO A 159 5.47 -4.66 -5.97
CA PRO A 159 4.49 -3.79 -6.61
C PRO A 159 4.91 -3.48 -8.06
N LEU A 160 3.96 -2.96 -8.84
CA LEU A 160 4.26 -2.43 -10.17
C LEU A 160 5.24 -1.27 -10.06
N ASN A 161 6.16 -1.18 -11.02
CA ASN A 161 6.86 0.08 -11.24
C ASN A 161 5.92 1.08 -11.92
N PHE A 162 6.30 2.36 -11.89
CA PHE A 162 5.42 3.42 -12.41
C PHE A 162 5.09 3.26 -13.91
N PRO A 163 6.04 2.90 -14.80
CA PRO A 163 5.70 2.58 -16.20
C PRO A 163 4.70 1.43 -16.36
N GLU A 164 4.85 0.34 -15.61
CA GLU A 164 3.91 -0.80 -15.64
C GLU A 164 2.51 -0.42 -15.15
N PHE A 165 2.42 0.49 -14.18
CA PHE A 165 1.17 1.07 -13.73
C PHE A 165 0.53 1.92 -14.83
N GLN A 166 1.29 2.83 -15.46
CA GLN A 166 0.81 3.68 -16.56
C GLN A 166 0.28 2.86 -17.74
N GLN A 167 0.93 1.74 -18.09
CA GLN A 167 0.49 0.85 -19.17
C GLN A 167 -0.85 0.16 -18.92
N ARG A 168 -1.26 0.04 -17.65
CA ARG A 168 -2.53 -0.60 -17.25
C ARG A 168 -3.68 0.38 -17.11
N ILE A 169 -3.41 1.69 -17.18
CA ILE A 169 -4.44 2.70 -17.04
C ILE A 169 -5.13 2.89 -18.40
N ASN A 170 -6.44 2.66 -18.44
CA ASN A 170 -7.27 2.98 -19.59
C ASN A 170 -7.70 4.46 -19.56
N GLN A 171 -8.56 4.83 -18.61
CA GLN A 171 -8.96 6.21 -18.35
C GLN A 171 -8.72 6.57 -16.89
N VAL A 172 -8.26 7.79 -16.64
CA VAL A 172 -7.97 8.26 -15.28
C VAL A 172 -8.42 9.70 -15.07
N ALA A 173 -9.03 9.94 -13.92
CA ALA A 173 -9.31 11.27 -13.40
C ALA A 173 -8.41 11.51 -12.17
N TYR A 174 -7.53 12.51 -12.27
CA TYR A 174 -6.73 12.97 -11.14
C TYR A 174 -7.52 14.03 -10.37
N THR A 175 -7.81 13.78 -9.09
CA THR A 175 -8.52 14.74 -8.24
C THR A 175 -7.57 15.28 -7.19
N SER A 176 -7.38 16.61 -7.19
CA SER A 176 -6.50 17.30 -6.26
C SER A 176 -6.84 18.78 -6.25
N ALA A 177 -6.81 19.41 -5.07
CA ALA A 177 -6.87 20.86 -4.95
C ALA A 177 -5.57 21.53 -5.42
N THR A 178 -4.45 20.79 -5.40
CA THR A 178 -3.11 21.25 -5.79
C THR A 178 -2.44 20.22 -6.71
N PRO A 179 -2.91 20.03 -7.96
CA PRO A 179 -2.30 19.07 -8.89
C PRO A 179 -0.81 19.38 -9.11
N ALA A 180 0.03 18.34 -9.23
CA ALA A 180 1.46 18.51 -9.51
C ALA A 180 1.76 18.47 -11.03
N GLU A 181 3.05 18.64 -11.38
CA GLU A 181 3.49 18.74 -12.78
C GLU A 181 3.09 17.53 -13.64
N TYR A 182 3.10 16.33 -13.06
CA TYR A 182 2.76 15.12 -13.79
C TYR A 182 1.32 15.15 -14.29
N GLU A 183 0.38 15.55 -13.42
CA GLU A 183 -1.04 15.64 -13.75
C GLU A 183 -1.29 16.68 -14.84
N TYR A 184 -0.67 17.87 -14.74
CA TYR A 184 -0.77 18.88 -15.79
C TYR A 184 -0.22 18.39 -17.13
N ALA A 185 0.90 17.67 -17.12
CA ALA A 185 1.54 17.19 -18.35
C ALA A 185 0.77 16.03 -19.03
N HIS A 186 -0.02 15.26 -18.27
CA HIS A 186 -0.69 14.05 -18.77
C HIS A 186 -2.22 14.18 -18.87
N SER A 187 -2.78 15.34 -18.52
CA SER A 187 -4.22 15.60 -18.62
C SER A 187 -4.56 16.24 -19.97
N GLN A 188 -5.55 15.68 -20.67
CA GLN A 188 -6.09 16.28 -21.90
C GLN A 188 -6.97 17.50 -21.60
N GLN A 189 -7.62 17.50 -20.43
CA GLN A 189 -8.52 18.55 -19.99
C GLN A 189 -8.32 18.80 -18.49
N LEU A 190 -8.21 20.07 -18.14
CA LEU A 190 -8.30 20.54 -16.76
C LEU A 190 -9.75 20.91 -16.47
N VAL A 191 -10.32 20.36 -15.39
CA VAL A 191 -11.67 20.68 -14.93
C VAL A 191 -11.56 21.35 -13.57
N GLU A 192 -11.90 22.64 -13.52
CA GLU A 192 -11.86 23.41 -12.28
C GLU A 192 -13.21 23.39 -11.57
N GLN A 193 -13.22 23.01 -10.29
CA GLN A 193 -14.39 23.08 -9.42
C GLN A 193 -14.08 23.96 -8.20
N LEU A 194 -14.20 25.27 -8.39
CA LEU A 194 -13.88 26.27 -7.37
C LEU A 194 -15.09 26.69 -6.53
N VAL A 195 -16.31 26.62 -7.10
CA VAL A 195 -17.52 27.09 -6.44
C VAL A 195 -18.03 26.04 -5.46
N ARG A 196 -18.06 26.39 -4.17
CA ARG A 196 -18.65 25.54 -3.12
C ARG A 196 -20.18 25.70 -3.12
N PRO A 197 -20.97 24.61 -3.10
CA PRO A 197 -22.43 24.70 -3.02
C PRO A 197 -22.95 25.45 -1.79
N THR A 198 -22.16 25.49 -0.71
CA THR A 198 -22.48 26.20 0.54
C THR A 198 -22.25 27.72 0.45
N GLY A 199 -21.59 28.21 -0.58
CA GLY A 199 -21.18 29.61 -0.71
C GLY A 199 -20.00 30.01 0.19
N LEU A 200 -19.32 29.07 0.84
CA LEU A 200 -18.12 29.35 1.64
C LEU A 200 -17.00 29.93 0.78
N LEU A 201 -16.50 31.10 1.19
CA LEU A 201 -15.41 31.80 0.54
C LEU A 201 -14.05 31.29 1.02
N GLU A 202 -13.01 31.51 0.21
CA GLU A 202 -11.62 31.34 0.64
C GLU A 202 -11.30 32.25 1.85
N PRO A 203 -10.49 31.80 2.80
CA PRO A 203 -10.08 32.63 3.93
C PRO A 203 -9.17 33.78 3.48
N THR A 204 -9.21 34.90 4.21
CA THR A 204 -8.27 36.01 4.02
C THR A 204 -6.89 35.65 4.55
N VAL A 205 -5.83 36.06 3.87
CA VAL A 205 -4.43 35.83 4.27
C VAL A 205 -3.76 37.13 4.69
N GLU A 206 -3.10 37.13 5.85
CA GLU A 206 -2.31 38.25 6.36
C GLU A 206 -0.88 37.76 6.67
N VAL A 207 0.13 38.55 6.27
CA VAL A 207 1.55 38.26 6.54
C VAL A 207 2.07 39.24 7.58
N LYS A 208 2.53 38.73 8.73
CA LYS A 208 3.06 39.53 9.84
C LYS A 208 4.55 39.27 10.10
N PRO A 209 5.29 40.24 10.67
CA PRO A 209 6.69 40.05 11.07
C PRO A 209 6.84 38.98 12.16
N THR A 210 8.00 38.33 12.21
CA THR A 210 8.31 37.31 13.23
C THR A 210 8.51 37.90 14.63
N LYS A 211 8.87 39.19 14.73
CA LYS A 211 9.07 39.87 16.02
C LYS A 211 7.74 40.00 16.76
N GLY A 212 7.63 39.36 17.92
CA GLY A 212 6.40 39.38 18.73
C GLY A 212 5.30 38.45 18.20
N GLN A 213 5.62 37.51 17.31
CA GLN A 213 4.61 36.64 16.67
C GLN A 213 3.81 35.79 17.66
N ILE A 214 4.40 35.39 18.79
CA ILE A 214 3.72 34.55 19.79
C ILE A 214 2.71 35.38 20.59
N ASP A 215 3.07 36.61 20.96
CA ASP A 215 2.14 37.52 21.64
C ASP A 215 0.97 37.89 20.72
N ASP A 216 1.23 38.19 19.45
CA ASP A 216 0.18 38.42 18.45
C ASP A 216 -0.72 37.19 18.29
N LEU A 217 -0.14 35.99 18.19
CA LEU A 217 -0.89 34.74 18.08
C LEU A 217 -1.79 34.51 19.29
N LEU A 218 -1.31 34.76 20.51
CA LEU A 218 -2.10 34.65 21.74
C LEU A 218 -3.34 35.56 21.70
N ASP A 219 -3.16 36.81 21.28
CA ASP A 219 -4.27 37.78 21.18
C ASP A 219 -5.27 37.37 20.10
N GLN A 220 -4.80 36.83 18.96
CA GLN A 220 -5.68 36.29 17.92
C GLN A 220 -6.47 35.08 18.42
N ILE A 221 -5.83 34.14 19.12
CA ILE A 221 -6.49 32.95 19.67
C ILE A 221 -7.57 33.36 20.66
N LYS A 222 -7.27 34.25 21.62
CA LYS A 222 -8.26 34.74 22.59
C LYS A 222 -9.48 35.36 21.90
N THR A 223 -9.25 36.18 20.89
CA THR A 223 -10.32 36.79 20.08
C THR A 223 -11.21 35.74 19.38
N ARG A 224 -10.65 34.60 18.94
CA ARG A 224 -11.42 33.50 18.33
C ARG A 224 -12.17 32.67 19.37
N VAL A 225 -11.56 32.42 20.53
CA VAL A 225 -12.19 31.71 21.65
C VAL A 225 -13.40 32.49 22.18
N ASP A 226 -13.32 33.82 22.30
CA ASP A 226 -14.44 34.68 22.70
C ASP A 226 -15.64 34.60 21.75
N LYS A 227 -15.40 34.22 20.48
CA LYS A 227 -16.44 33.97 19.46
C LYS A 227 -16.90 32.52 19.39
N GLY A 228 -16.34 31.63 20.20
CA GLY A 228 -16.63 30.19 20.18
C GLY A 228 -15.97 29.43 19.01
N GLU A 229 -15.02 30.04 18.31
CA GLU A 229 -14.31 29.49 17.15
C GLU A 229 -13.09 28.63 17.59
N ARG A 230 -12.36 28.04 16.62
CA ARG A 230 -11.16 27.23 16.86
C ARG A 230 -10.01 27.72 16.00
N CYS A 231 -8.77 27.42 16.42
CA CYS A 231 -7.55 27.79 15.73
C CYS A 231 -6.71 26.55 15.44
N LEU A 232 -6.06 26.53 14.28
CA LEU A 232 -5.01 25.56 13.94
C LEU A 232 -3.70 26.30 13.77
N VAL A 233 -2.63 25.78 14.36
CA VAL A 233 -1.28 26.35 14.29
C VAL A 233 -0.33 25.27 13.82
N THR A 234 0.45 25.57 12.78
CA THR A 234 1.44 24.66 12.21
C THR A 234 2.84 25.17 12.51
N THR A 235 3.69 24.31 13.06
CA THR A 235 5.12 24.59 13.29
C THR A 235 5.98 23.68 12.41
N LEU A 236 7.29 23.96 12.34
CA LEU A 236 8.21 23.19 11.49
C LEU A 236 8.72 21.90 12.12
N THR A 237 8.71 21.79 13.45
CA THR A 237 9.28 20.63 14.15
C THR A 237 8.35 20.17 15.26
N LYS A 238 8.41 18.87 15.60
CA LYS A 238 7.65 18.26 16.71
C LYS A 238 7.90 19.02 18.02
N ARG A 239 9.18 19.25 18.35
CA ARG A 239 9.57 20.00 19.54
C ARG A 239 8.96 21.41 19.60
N MET A 240 8.92 22.13 18.47
CA MET A 240 8.27 23.44 18.44
C MET A 240 6.75 23.37 18.64
N ALA A 241 6.10 22.31 18.14
CA ALA A 241 4.67 22.10 18.38
C ALA A 241 4.39 21.81 19.87
N GLU A 242 5.20 20.96 20.49
CA GLU A 242 5.13 20.61 21.93
C GLU A 242 5.40 21.85 22.80
N GLU A 243 6.54 22.53 22.62
CA GLU A 243 6.91 23.74 23.37
C GLU A 243 5.86 24.85 23.24
N LEU A 244 5.29 25.02 22.04
CA LEU A 244 4.22 26.00 21.82
C LEU A 244 2.93 25.58 22.52
N ALA A 245 2.56 24.30 22.46
CA ALA A 245 1.35 23.82 23.12
C ALA A 245 1.44 23.97 24.64
N ASP A 246 2.57 23.59 25.24
CA ASP A 246 2.83 23.77 26.67
C ASP A 246 2.74 25.24 27.08
N TYR A 247 3.37 26.13 26.32
CA TYR A 247 3.28 27.57 26.56
C TYR A 247 1.83 28.09 26.48
N LEU A 248 1.05 27.65 25.50
CA LEU A 248 -0.37 28.02 25.38
C LEU A 248 -1.19 27.50 26.58
N ILE A 249 -0.92 26.28 27.05
CA ILE A 249 -1.56 25.69 28.23
C ILE A 249 -1.24 26.49 29.49
N GLU A 250 0.03 26.87 29.69
CA GLU A 250 0.46 27.73 30.81
C GLU A 250 -0.25 29.08 30.80
N MET A 251 -0.53 29.63 29.61
CA MET A 251 -1.30 30.86 29.43
C MET A 251 -2.82 30.67 29.57
N GLY A 252 -3.28 29.47 29.93
CA GLY A 252 -4.68 29.14 30.19
C GLY A 252 -5.52 28.82 28.96
N ILE A 253 -4.89 28.56 27.81
CA ILE A 253 -5.58 28.19 26.57
C ILE A 253 -5.70 26.67 26.48
N LYS A 254 -6.90 26.18 26.17
CA LYS A 254 -7.14 24.76 25.92
C LYS A 254 -6.54 24.37 24.57
N THR A 255 -5.39 23.69 24.59
CA THR A 255 -4.63 23.31 23.40
C THR A 255 -4.29 21.83 23.42
N HIS A 256 -4.28 21.21 22.25
CA HIS A 256 -3.70 19.90 21.98
C HIS A 256 -2.70 20.03 20.84
N TYR A 257 -1.58 19.31 20.90
CA TYR A 257 -0.64 19.19 19.78
C TYR A 257 -0.89 17.87 19.04
N LEU A 258 -0.53 17.84 17.75
CA LEU A 258 -0.66 16.66 16.90
C LEU A 258 0.61 16.51 16.04
N HIS A 259 1.23 15.34 16.10
CA HIS A 259 2.31 14.93 15.19
C HIS A 259 2.32 13.40 15.03
N SER A 260 3.16 12.90 14.12
CA SER A 260 3.19 11.50 13.67
C SER A 260 3.51 10.42 14.71
N GLU A 261 3.78 10.77 15.96
CA GLU A 261 4.05 9.81 17.06
C GLU A 261 2.89 9.75 18.07
N ILE A 262 1.86 10.57 17.88
CA ILE A 262 0.65 10.51 18.69
C ILE A 262 -0.31 9.55 18.01
N ASP A 263 -0.66 8.47 18.72
CA ASP A 263 -1.79 7.65 18.33
C ASP A 263 -3.07 8.47 18.54
N THR A 264 -3.81 8.68 17.46
CA THR A 264 -5.02 9.53 17.44
C THR A 264 -6.27 8.83 17.96
N LEU A 265 -6.14 7.60 18.47
CA LEU A 265 -7.23 6.69 18.82
C LEU A 265 -7.26 6.28 20.31
N GLU A 266 -6.89 7.18 21.23
CA GLU A 266 -7.28 7.09 22.66
C GLU A 266 -8.34 8.13 23.02
#